data_AF-A0A136J7S6-F1
#
_entry.id   AF-A0A136J7S6-F1
#
_cell.length_a   1.000
_cell.length_b   1.000
_cell.length_c   1.000
_cell.angle_alpha   90.00
_cell.angle_beta   90.00
_cell.angle_gamma   90.00
#
_symmetry.space_group_name_H-M   'P 1'
#
loop_
_entity.id
_entity.type
_entity.pdbx_description
1 polymer ?
#
loop_
_entity_poly.entity_id
_entity_poly.type
_entity_poly.pdbx_seq_one_letter_code
_entity_poly.pdbx_strand_id
1 'polypeptide(L)'
;MASSLVVPPAPAEQSDATPVAGSAAALAPRQFKASDLPLTSATRSAIESLAHSFKKKGGYDAIRKEVWEKFEASDYEAQIKKSILEVAEREVELNASQYLTLNQRKAAALIDGKLVYEGIYQNAETVIGQLIDDKVIEARIRQLRAAEIGEEAAEEERLRGSKTDEEYAAESTARL
;
A
#
# COMPACT_ATOMS: atom_id res chain seq x y z
N MET A 1 53.24 57.74 28.22
CA MET A 1 52.52 58.89 27.65
C MET A 1 51.94 58.46 26.31
N ALA A 2 50.65 58.75 26.09
CA ALA A 2 49.84 58.59 24.88
C ALA A 2 49.29 57.18 24.53
N SER A 3 47.97 57.09 24.66
CA SER A 3 47.03 56.09 24.15
C SER A 3 47.05 55.93 22.63
N SER A 4 46.67 54.73 22.15
CA SER A 4 45.66 54.62 21.09
C SER A 4 45.07 53.23 20.99
N LEU A 5 43.74 53.19 20.82
CA LEU A 5 42.88 52.03 20.58
C LEU A 5 43.24 51.35 19.25
N VAL A 6 43.16 50.02 19.20
CA VAL A 6 42.73 49.28 18.00
C VAL A 6 41.76 48.17 18.44
N VAL A 7 40.56 48.25 17.86
CA VAL A 7 39.43 47.31 17.94
C VAL A 7 39.77 46.00 17.21
N PRO A 8 39.41 44.82 17.72
CA PRO A 8 39.57 43.56 16.97
C PRO A 8 38.48 43.39 15.91
N PRO A 9 38.79 42.92 14.68
CA PRO A 9 37.77 42.57 13.69
C PRO A 9 37.17 41.17 13.98
N ALA A 10 35.87 41.08 13.69
CA ALA A 10 35.00 39.92 13.83
C ALA A 10 35.47 38.69 12.98
N PRO A 11 35.12 37.47 13.39
CA PRO A 11 35.48 36.25 12.66
C PRO A 11 34.58 36.05 11.44
N ALA A 12 35.21 35.63 10.33
CA ALA A 12 34.55 35.26 9.09
C ALA A 12 33.72 33.97 9.25
N GLU A 13 32.45 34.05 8.86
CA GLU A 13 31.54 32.90 8.73
C GLU A 13 32.01 31.99 7.59
N GLN A 14 32.41 30.77 7.95
CA GLN A 14 32.67 29.68 7.01
C GLN A 14 31.35 29.05 6.59
N SER A 15 31.13 29.04 5.27
CA SER A 15 30.08 28.35 4.56
C SER A 15 30.27 26.83 4.65
N ASP A 16 29.47 26.15 5.48
CA ASP A 16 29.34 24.70 5.46
C ASP A 16 28.05 24.32 4.71
N ALA A 17 28.19 24.09 3.40
CA ALA A 17 27.12 23.57 2.57
C ALA A 17 27.06 22.04 2.74
N THR A 18 26.11 21.56 3.54
CA THR A 18 25.78 20.13 3.63
C THR A 18 24.94 19.74 2.41
N PRO A 19 25.37 18.77 1.56
CA PRO A 19 24.52 18.28 0.49
C PRO A 19 23.48 17.32 1.10
N VAL A 20 22.21 17.74 1.10
CA VAL A 20 21.07 16.85 1.35
C VAL A 20 20.93 15.89 0.17
N ALA A 21 21.59 14.75 0.26
CA ALA A 21 21.31 13.59 -0.55
C ALA A 21 19.97 12.99 -0.09
N GLY A 22 18.88 13.50 -0.65
CA GLY A 22 17.56 12.89 -0.54
C GLY A 22 17.56 11.56 -1.29
N SER A 23 17.82 10.47 -0.56
CA SER A 23 17.46 9.13 -1.03
C SER A 23 15.95 9.11 -1.24
N ALA A 24 15.53 9.09 -2.51
CA ALA A 24 14.16 8.80 -2.90
C ALA A 24 13.86 7.33 -2.62
N ALA A 25 13.86 6.95 -1.34
CA ALA A 25 13.20 5.75 -0.90
C ALA A 25 11.71 5.94 -1.24
N ALA A 26 11.19 5.09 -2.12
CA ALA A 26 9.77 5.08 -2.47
C ALA A 26 8.96 5.14 -1.17
N LEU A 27 8.27 6.28 -0.96
CA LEU A 27 7.46 6.49 0.23
C LEU A 27 6.44 5.37 0.26
N ALA A 28 6.46 4.54 1.31
CA ALA A 28 5.39 3.59 1.55
C ALA A 28 4.04 4.33 1.43
N PRO A 29 3.03 3.74 0.78
CA PRO A 29 1.74 4.40 0.55
C PRO A 29 1.23 4.99 1.85
N ARG A 30 1.22 6.33 1.95
CA ARG A 30 0.71 7.01 3.14
C ARG A 30 -0.78 6.73 3.22
N GLN A 31 -1.22 6.14 4.32
CA GLN A 31 -2.64 5.87 4.59
C GLN A 31 -3.32 7.19 4.94
N PHE A 32 -3.77 7.94 3.93
CA PHE A 32 -4.51 9.18 4.13
C PHE A 32 -5.95 8.87 4.56
N LYS A 33 -6.37 9.41 5.70
CA LYS A 33 -7.78 9.37 6.09
C LYS A 33 -8.53 10.51 5.42
N ALA A 34 -9.84 10.37 5.30
CA ALA A 34 -10.70 11.46 4.80
C ALA A 34 -10.52 12.76 5.62
N SER A 35 -10.20 12.65 6.91
CA SER A 35 -9.87 13.77 7.81
C SER A 35 -8.63 14.56 7.40
N ASP A 36 -7.69 13.90 6.71
CA ASP A 36 -6.39 14.48 6.37
C ASP A 36 -6.47 15.28 5.06
N LEU A 37 -7.59 15.17 4.34
CA LEU A 37 -7.84 15.93 3.12
C LEU A 37 -8.62 17.22 3.44
N PRO A 38 -8.33 18.33 2.72
CA PRO A 38 -9.04 19.60 2.83
C PRO A 38 -10.43 19.53 2.17
N LEU A 39 -11.27 18.58 2.61
CA LEU A 39 -12.62 18.35 2.12
C LEU A 39 -13.66 19.00 3.05
N THR A 40 -14.87 19.19 2.54
CA THR A 40 -16.00 19.60 3.38
C THR A 40 -16.38 18.47 4.35
N SER A 41 -16.96 18.83 5.50
CA SER A 41 -17.43 17.84 6.49
C SER A 41 -18.43 16.86 5.87
N ALA A 42 -19.34 17.35 5.02
CA ALA A 42 -20.33 16.54 4.32
C ALA A 42 -19.67 15.52 3.38
N THR A 43 -18.67 15.93 2.60
CA THR A 43 -17.94 15.03 1.69
C THR A 43 -17.18 13.95 2.46
N ARG A 44 -16.53 14.30 3.58
CA ARG A 44 -15.85 13.31 4.44
C ARG A 44 -16.82 12.25 4.97
N SER A 45 -17.96 12.69 5.51
CA SER A 45 -18.98 11.78 6.04
C SER A 45 -19.58 10.87 4.96
N ALA A 46 -19.74 11.37 3.72
CA ALA A 46 -20.20 10.55 2.60
C ALA A 46 -19.18 9.45 2.24
N ILE A 47 -17.89 9.76 2.20
CA ILE A 47 -16.83 8.78 1.95
C ILE A 47 -16.81 7.69 3.04
N GLU A 48 -16.89 8.09 4.31
CA GLU A 48 -16.93 7.13 5.43
C GLU A 48 -18.18 6.25 5.39
N SER A 49 -19.33 6.83 5.05
CA SER A 49 -20.59 6.10 4.88
C SER A 49 -20.50 5.09 3.74
N LEU A 50 -19.89 5.46 2.59
CA LEU A 50 -19.67 4.55 1.47
C LEU A 50 -18.76 3.37 1.87
N ALA A 51 -17.66 3.63 2.58
CA ALA A 51 -16.77 2.56 3.07
C ALA A 51 -17.52 1.60 4.02
N HIS A 52 -18.36 2.15 4.89
CA HIS A 52 -19.20 1.35 5.78
C HIS A 52 -20.26 0.53 5.02
N SER A 53 -20.96 1.15 4.06
CA SER A 53 -21.94 0.49 3.18
C SER A 53 -21.29 -0.62 2.36
N PHE A 54 -20.10 -0.38 1.80
CA PHE A 54 -19.33 -1.39 1.05
C PHE A 54 -19.00 -2.60 1.92
N LYS A 55 -18.57 -2.36 3.17
CA LYS A 55 -18.35 -3.44 4.14
C LYS A 55 -19.63 -4.20 4.47
N LYS A 56 -20.69 -3.49 4.82
CA LYS A 56 -21.94 -4.08 5.30
C LYS A 56 -22.70 -4.85 4.21
N LYS A 57 -22.62 -4.40 2.96
CA LYS A 57 -23.27 -5.04 1.80
C LYS A 57 -22.43 -6.17 1.17
N GLY A 58 -21.37 -6.63 1.85
CA GLY A 58 -20.58 -7.78 1.40
C GLY A 58 -19.61 -7.50 0.25
N GLY A 59 -19.21 -6.23 0.05
CA GLY A 59 -18.22 -5.86 -0.98
C GLY A 59 -16.88 -6.58 -0.78
N TYR A 60 -16.41 -6.68 0.47
CA TYR A 60 -15.17 -7.40 0.78
C TYR A 60 -15.25 -8.90 0.46
N ASP A 61 -16.36 -9.54 0.80
CA ASP A 61 -16.52 -10.98 0.56
C ASP A 61 -16.64 -11.28 -0.94
N ALA A 62 -17.29 -10.40 -1.70
CA ALA A 62 -17.36 -10.51 -3.16
C ALA A 62 -15.97 -10.41 -3.80
N ILE A 63 -15.18 -9.41 -3.42
CA ILE A 63 -13.82 -9.23 -3.94
C ILE A 63 -12.91 -10.39 -3.52
N ARG A 64 -13.00 -10.84 -2.27
CA ARG A 64 -12.24 -12.01 -1.79
C ARG A 64 -12.55 -13.25 -2.63
N LYS A 65 -13.83 -13.50 -2.92
CA LYS A 65 -14.26 -14.62 -3.76
C LYS A 65 -13.71 -14.51 -5.18
N GLU A 66 -13.82 -13.34 -5.79
CA GLU A 66 -13.30 -13.10 -7.14
C GLU A 66 -11.78 -13.26 -7.23
N VAL A 67 -11.05 -12.73 -6.25
CA VAL A 67 -9.58 -12.90 -6.17
C VAL A 67 -9.22 -14.37 -6.01
N TRP A 68 -9.97 -15.11 -5.19
CA TRP A 68 -9.78 -16.56 -5.04
C TRP A 68 -10.06 -17.32 -6.34
N GLU A 69 -11.14 -16.99 -7.04
CA GLU A 69 -11.46 -17.59 -8.34
C GLU A 69 -10.37 -17.30 -9.39
N LYS A 70 -9.85 -16.07 -9.43
CA LYS A 70 -8.71 -15.70 -10.30
C LYS A 70 -7.44 -16.46 -9.92
N PHE A 71 -7.21 -16.67 -8.63
CA PHE A 71 -6.08 -17.43 -8.13
C PHE A 71 -6.18 -18.92 -8.50
N GLU A 72 -7.33 -19.56 -8.29
CA GLU A 72 -7.56 -20.97 -8.66
C GLU A 72 -7.52 -21.20 -10.18
N ALA A 73 -7.99 -20.23 -10.97
CA ALA A 73 -7.90 -20.28 -12.42
C ALA A 73 -6.47 -20.08 -12.97
N SER A 74 -5.54 -19.63 -12.12
CA SER A 74 -4.15 -19.37 -12.49
C SER A 74 -3.23 -20.54 -12.10
N ASP A 75 -2.02 -20.54 -12.64
CA ASP A 75 -0.99 -21.51 -12.26
C ASP A 75 -0.22 -21.12 -10.98
N TYR A 76 -0.62 -20.05 -10.28
CA TYR A 76 0.12 -19.56 -9.11
C TYR A 76 0.12 -20.54 -7.95
N GLU A 77 -0.94 -21.32 -7.76
CA GLU A 77 -0.95 -22.39 -6.73
C GLU A 77 0.15 -23.43 -7.00
N ALA A 78 0.32 -23.84 -8.26
CA ALA A 78 1.35 -24.78 -8.66
C ALA A 78 2.76 -24.18 -8.46
N GLN A 79 2.93 -22.89 -8.78
CA GLN A 79 4.19 -22.18 -8.56
C GLN A 79 4.55 -22.09 -7.07
N ILE A 80 3.60 -21.76 -6.20
CA ILE A 80 3.83 -21.68 -4.76
C ILE A 80 4.18 -23.07 -4.20
N LYS A 81 3.44 -24.11 -4.59
CA LYS A 81 3.75 -25.50 -4.19
C LYS A 81 5.16 -25.90 -4.61
N LYS A 82 5.54 -25.57 -5.86
CA LYS A 82 6.88 -25.84 -6.36
C LYS A 82 7.95 -25.14 -5.52
N SER A 83 7.80 -23.85 -5.25
CA SER A 83 8.74 -23.10 -4.42
C SER A 83 8.85 -23.68 -3.00
N ILE A 84 7.74 -24.09 -2.40
CA ILE A 84 7.74 -24.74 -1.08
C ILE A 84 8.52 -26.05 -1.11
N LEU A 85 8.31 -26.88 -2.13
CA LEU A 85 9.02 -28.16 -2.30
C LEU A 85 10.52 -27.94 -2.50
N GLU A 86 10.92 -26.98 -3.34
CA GLU A 86 12.33 -26.69 -3.58
C GLU A 86 13.07 -26.26 -2.30
N VAL A 87 12.43 -25.46 -1.44
CA VAL A 87 13.02 -25.09 -0.14
C VAL A 87 13.08 -26.30 0.79
N ALA A 88 12.01 -27.08 0.86
CA ALA A 88 11.96 -28.27 1.70
C ALA A 88 13.02 -29.31 1.29
N GLU A 89 13.17 -29.59 0.00
CA GLU A 89 14.17 -30.50 -0.55
C GLU A 89 15.59 -30.02 -0.21
N ARG A 90 15.89 -28.74 -0.47
CA ARG A 90 17.20 -28.15 -0.16
C ARG A 90 17.53 -28.24 1.34
N GLU A 91 16.56 -27.95 2.20
CA GLU A 91 16.74 -28.03 3.65
C GLU A 91 16.97 -29.46 4.13
N VAL A 92 16.23 -30.43 3.58
CA VAL A 92 16.42 -31.86 3.88
C VAL A 92 17.79 -32.35 3.38
N GLU A 93 18.24 -31.92 2.21
CA GLU A 93 19.56 -32.29 1.67
C GLU A 93 20.71 -31.72 2.50
N LEU A 94 20.64 -30.43 2.87
CA LEU A 94 21.70 -29.74 3.61
C LEU A 94 21.75 -30.12 5.08
N ASN A 95 20.59 -30.36 5.71
CA ASN A 95 20.48 -30.59 7.15
C ASN A 95 19.77 -31.93 7.46
N ALA A 96 20.08 -32.98 6.69
CA ALA A 96 19.43 -34.29 6.77
C ALA A 96 19.39 -34.88 8.19
N SER A 97 20.49 -34.78 8.95
CA SER A 97 20.57 -35.29 10.32
C SER A 97 19.63 -34.58 11.29
N GLN A 98 19.27 -33.32 11.02
CA GLN A 98 18.31 -32.56 11.81
C GLN A 98 16.89 -32.95 11.44
N TYR A 99 16.54 -32.93 10.16
CA TYR A 99 15.16 -33.15 9.71
C TYR A 99 14.71 -34.62 9.80
N LEU A 100 15.61 -35.58 9.57
CA LEU A 100 15.27 -37.01 9.57
C LEU A 100 15.30 -37.67 10.96
N THR A 101 15.89 -37.02 11.97
CA THR A 101 15.89 -37.51 13.36
C THR A 101 14.75 -36.92 14.19
N LEU A 102 14.25 -35.76 13.79
CA LEU A 102 13.09 -35.12 14.40
C LEU A 102 11.79 -35.83 14.00
N ASN A 103 10.76 -35.69 14.83
CA ASN A 103 9.43 -36.11 14.42
C ASN A 103 8.89 -35.18 13.32
N GLN A 104 8.00 -35.71 12.48
CA GLN A 104 7.47 -35.02 11.31
C GLN A 104 6.95 -33.60 11.62
N ARG A 105 6.25 -33.41 12.76
CA ARG A 105 5.71 -32.09 13.12
C ARG A 105 6.80 -31.06 13.41
N LYS A 106 7.88 -31.45 14.09
CA LYS A 106 8.99 -30.54 14.38
C LYS A 106 9.78 -30.22 13.11
N ALA A 107 10.00 -31.22 12.25
CA ALA A 107 10.64 -31.00 10.96
C ALA A 107 9.82 -30.05 10.07
N ALA A 108 8.50 -30.25 9.99
CA ALA A 108 7.59 -29.36 9.27
C ALA A 108 7.63 -27.93 9.81
N ALA A 109 7.64 -27.74 11.13
CA ALA A 109 7.73 -26.41 11.74
C ALA A 109 9.05 -25.69 11.42
N LEU A 110 10.17 -26.43 11.33
CA LEU A 110 11.46 -25.87 10.94
C LEU A 110 11.47 -25.44 9.46
N ILE A 111 10.93 -26.28 8.56
CA ILE A 111 10.78 -25.95 7.14
C ILE A 111 9.87 -24.73 6.99
N ASP A 112 8.75 -24.68 7.72
CA ASP A 112 7.82 -23.55 7.69
C ASP A 112 8.51 -22.24 8.12
N GLY A 113 9.33 -22.29 9.18
CA GLY A 113 10.16 -21.15 9.58
C GLY A 113 11.15 -20.69 8.49
N LYS A 114 11.67 -21.62 7.68
CA LYS A 114 12.53 -21.30 6.54
C LYS A 114 11.76 -20.67 5.38
N LEU A 115 10.55 -21.15 5.09
CA LEU A 115 9.68 -20.56 4.07
C LEU A 115 9.35 -19.09 4.38
N VAL A 116 9.12 -18.77 5.66
CA VAL A 116 8.93 -17.38 6.12
C VAL A 116 10.20 -16.56 5.88
N TYR A 117 11.37 -17.08 6.25
CA TYR A 117 12.65 -16.38 6.07
C TYR A 117 13.00 -16.14 4.60
N GLU A 118 12.75 -17.12 3.73
CA GLU A 118 12.95 -17.00 2.27
C GLU A 118 11.84 -16.17 1.59
N GLY A 119 10.84 -15.70 2.34
CA GLY A 119 9.81 -14.81 1.84
C GLY A 119 8.81 -15.47 0.88
N ILE A 120 8.70 -16.81 0.87
CA ILE A 120 7.79 -17.54 -0.03
C ILE A 120 6.34 -17.09 0.19
N TYR A 121 5.91 -16.94 1.44
CA TYR A 121 4.57 -16.45 1.77
C TYR A 121 4.37 -14.97 1.38
N GLN A 122 5.40 -14.14 1.53
CA GLN A 122 5.32 -12.72 1.13
C GLN A 122 5.18 -12.58 -0.39
N ASN A 123 5.87 -13.43 -1.14
CA ASN A 123 5.74 -13.49 -2.60
C ASN A 123 4.33 -13.93 -3.00
N ALA A 124 3.78 -14.95 -2.33
CA ALA A 124 2.39 -15.37 -2.54
C ALA A 124 1.39 -14.25 -2.23
N GLU A 125 1.56 -13.53 -1.12
CA GLU A 125 0.72 -12.38 -0.77
C GLU A 125 0.81 -11.27 -1.83
N THR A 126 2.01 -11.00 -2.35
CA THR A 126 2.23 -10.01 -3.40
C THR A 126 1.47 -10.37 -4.67
N VAL A 127 1.54 -11.64 -5.11
CA VAL A 127 0.82 -12.14 -6.28
C VAL A 127 -0.69 -12.05 -6.07
N ILE A 128 -1.20 -12.45 -4.91
CA ILE A 128 -2.61 -12.31 -4.56
C ILE A 128 -3.04 -10.84 -4.58
N GLY A 129 -2.19 -9.94 -4.07
CA GLY A 129 -2.42 -8.48 -4.12
C GLY A 129 -2.55 -7.95 -5.55
N GLN A 130 -1.76 -8.47 -6.49
CA GLN A 130 -1.84 -8.10 -7.92
C GLN A 130 -3.13 -8.58 -8.60
N LEU A 131 -3.82 -9.58 -8.03
CA LEU A 131 -5.12 -10.06 -8.54
C LEU A 131 -6.30 -9.19 -8.08
N ILE A 132 -6.06 -8.28 -7.13
CA ILE A 132 -7.06 -7.31 -6.67
C ILE A 132 -7.24 -6.25 -7.77
N ASP A 133 -8.46 -6.17 -8.30
CA ASP A 133 -8.80 -5.19 -9.34
C ASP A 133 -9.47 -3.97 -8.71
N ASP A 134 -8.70 -2.89 -8.56
CA ASP A 134 -9.19 -1.61 -8.04
C ASP A 134 -10.36 -1.05 -8.85
N LYS A 135 -10.44 -1.33 -10.16
CA LYS A 135 -11.54 -0.87 -11.01
C LYS A 135 -12.85 -1.58 -10.71
N VAL A 136 -12.79 -2.87 -10.38
CA VAL A 136 -13.96 -3.62 -9.93
C VAL A 136 -14.45 -3.10 -8.58
N ILE A 137 -13.54 -2.81 -7.65
CA ILE A 137 -13.86 -2.20 -6.35
C ILE A 137 -14.50 -0.82 -6.56
N GLU A 138 -13.88 0.03 -7.37
CA GLU A 138 -14.35 1.38 -7.70
C GLU A 138 -15.76 1.32 -8.31
N ALA A 139 -15.98 0.48 -9.32
CA ALA A 139 -17.28 0.31 -9.97
C ALA A 139 -18.36 -0.09 -8.97
N ARG A 140 -18.04 -0.98 -8.03
CA ARG A 140 -18.99 -1.42 -7.00
C ARG A 140 -19.30 -0.32 -5.98
N ILE A 141 -18.31 0.47 -5.59
CA ILE A 141 -18.54 1.67 -4.75
C ILE A 141 -19.43 2.67 -5.48
N ARG A 142 -19.22 2.89 -6.79
CA ARG A 142 -20.08 3.77 -7.61
C ARG A 142 -21.51 3.28 -7.68
N GLN A 143 -21.74 1.98 -7.86
CA GLN A 143 -23.08 1.38 -7.79
C GLN A 143 -23.75 1.60 -6.43
N LEU A 144 -22.98 1.49 -5.33
CA LEU A 144 -23.51 1.79 -4.00
C LEU A 144 -23.91 3.26 -3.86
N ARG A 145 -23.11 4.18 -4.40
CA ARG A 145 -23.42 5.61 -4.39
C ARG A 145 -24.66 5.93 -5.22
N ALA A 146 -24.78 5.38 -6.43
CA ALA A 146 -25.97 5.53 -7.26
C ALA A 146 -27.24 5.01 -6.56
N ALA A 147 -27.15 3.90 -5.82
CA ALA A 147 -28.26 3.39 -5.03
C ALA A 147 -28.64 4.26 -3.81
N GLU A 148 -27.73 5.10 -3.32
CA GLU A 148 -27.96 5.98 -2.16
C GLU A 148 -28.52 7.36 -2.56
N ILE A 149 -28.02 7.95 -3.65
CA ILE A 149 -28.38 9.33 -4.05
C ILE A 149 -29.12 9.43 -5.40
N GLY A 150 -29.32 8.30 -6.08
CA GLY A 150 -29.91 8.24 -7.43
C GLY A 150 -28.85 8.28 -8.54
N GLU A 151 -29.19 7.72 -9.71
CA GLU A 151 -28.27 7.59 -10.85
C GLU A 151 -27.81 8.95 -11.39
N GLU A 152 -28.73 9.89 -11.59
CA GLU A 152 -28.41 11.22 -12.15
C GLU A 152 -27.46 12.00 -11.22
N ALA A 153 -27.76 12.07 -9.92
CA ALA A 153 -26.92 12.77 -8.96
C ALA A 153 -25.54 12.11 -8.78
N ALA A 154 -25.46 10.78 -8.89
CA ALA A 154 -24.20 10.05 -8.82
C ALA A 154 -23.32 10.27 -10.05
N GLU A 155 -23.89 10.35 -11.25
CA GLU A 155 -23.13 10.67 -12.47
C GLU A 155 -22.61 12.12 -12.46
N GLU A 156 -23.41 13.07 -11.98
CA GLU A 156 -22.93 14.44 -11.77
C GLU A 156 -21.78 14.51 -10.76
N GLU A 157 -21.88 13.76 -9.64
CA GLU A 157 -20.81 13.66 -8.64
C GLU A 157 -19.54 13.04 -9.25
N ARG A 158 -19.67 11.98 -10.06
CA ARG A 158 -18.55 11.35 -10.76
C ARG A 158 -17.88 12.32 -11.73
N LEU A 159 -18.65 13.01 -12.58
CA LEU A 159 -18.13 13.96 -13.56
C LEU A 159 -17.40 15.12 -12.88
N ARG A 160 -17.94 15.61 -11.76
CA ARG A 160 -17.29 16.65 -10.96
C ARG A 160 -15.98 16.16 -10.34
N GLY A 161 -15.93 14.88 -9.94
CA GLY A 161 -14.76 14.24 -9.35
C GLY A 161 -13.73 13.73 -10.37
N SER A 162 -14.04 13.69 -11.66
CA SER A 162 -13.10 13.26 -12.72
C SER A 162 -12.25 14.40 -13.27
N LYS A 163 -12.16 15.52 -12.55
CA LYS A 163 -11.27 16.63 -12.90
C LYS A 163 -9.82 16.15 -12.85
N THR A 164 -9.06 16.57 -13.84
CA THR A 164 -7.61 16.34 -13.93
C THR A 164 -6.87 17.20 -12.91
N ASP A 165 -5.64 16.80 -12.56
CA ASP A 165 -4.79 17.57 -11.65
C ASP A 165 -4.53 19.00 -12.18
N GLU A 166 -4.44 19.17 -13.50
CA GLU A 166 -4.29 20.46 -14.17
C GLU A 166 -5.52 21.36 -13.96
N GLU A 167 -6.73 20.80 -14.10
CA GLU A 167 -7.98 21.51 -13.84
C GLU A 167 -8.13 21.88 -12.36
N TYR A 168 -7.71 20.99 -11.45
CA TYR A 168 -7.68 21.30 -10.02
C TYR A 168 -6.68 22.40 -9.69
N ALA A 169 -5.49 22.39 -10.30
CA ALA A 169 -4.49 23.43 -10.11
C ALA A 169 -5.00 24.79 -10.61
N ALA A 170 -5.62 24.85 -11.80
CA ALA A 170 -6.23 26.06 -12.34
C ALA A 170 -7.36 26.61 -11.45
N GLU A 171 -8.24 25.75 -10.92
CA GLU A 171 -9.34 26.18 -10.05
C GLU A 171 -8.83 26.65 -8.67
N SER A 172 -7.78 26.01 -8.14
CA SER A 172 -7.18 26.41 -6.86
C SER A 172 -6.45 27.76 -6.94
N THR A 173 -5.75 28.02 -8.05
CA THR A 173 -5.05 29.29 -8.29
C THR A 173 -6.01 30.43 -8.58
N ALA A 174 -7.17 30.18 -9.18
CA ALA A 174 -8.23 31.17 -9.37
C ALA A 174 -9.01 31.51 -8.08
N ARG A 175 -8.88 30.71 -7.01
CA ARG A 175 -9.49 30.99 -5.68
C ARG A 175 -8.57 31.76 -4.72
N LEU A 176 -7.30 31.97 -5.08
CA LEU A 176 -6.33 32.80 -4.35
C LEU A 176 -6.44 34.27 -4.77
#